data_AF-A0A7S6ZP75-F1
#
_entry.id   AF-A0A7S6ZP75-F1
#
_cell.length_a   1.000
_cell.length_b   1.000
_cell.length_c   1.000
_cell.angle_alpha   90.00
_cell.angle_beta   90.00
_cell.angle_gamma   90.00
#
_symmetry.space_group_name_H-M   'P 1'
#
loop_
_entity.id
_entity.type
_entity.pdbx_description
1 polymer ?
#
loop_
_entity_poly.entity_id
_entity_poly.type
_entity_poly.pdbx_seq_one_letter_code
_entity_poly.pdbx_strand_id
1 'polypeptide(L)' 'MFGSRMVEGESVRKNVCRVYGVGRRRVESVCKEVGVMGSTKWERVTEKQRRVIEKHLEKGGKVGGEYRREQRR' A
#
# COMPACT_ATOMS: atom_id res chain seq x y z
N MET A 1 -14.44 0.47 9.19
CA MET A 1 -13.22 -0.30 9.54
C MET A 1 -12.72 -1.01 8.29
N PHE A 2 -11.52 -0.69 7.78
CA PHE A 2 -10.87 -1.49 6.73
C PHE A 2 -10.32 -2.78 7.35
N GLY A 3 -11.20 -3.76 7.56
CA GLY A 3 -10.96 -4.97 8.37
C GLY A 3 -10.52 -6.20 7.59
N SER A 4 -9.90 -6.06 6.41
CA SER A 4 -9.33 -7.21 5.70
C SER A 4 -7.90 -7.41 6.19
N ARG A 5 -7.65 -8.49 6.94
CA ARG A 5 -6.27 -8.89 7.31
C ARG A 5 -5.48 -9.17 6.04
N MET A 6 -4.23 -8.69 6.00
CA MET A 6 -3.28 -9.10 4.98
C MET A 6 -3.09 -10.62 5.06
N VAL A 7 -3.16 -11.30 3.91
CA VAL A 7 -3.04 -12.76 3.80
C VAL A 7 -1.57 -13.13 3.68
N GLU A 8 -1.08 -13.98 4.58
CA GLU A 8 0.26 -14.56 4.47
C GLU A 8 0.32 -15.49 3.24
N GLY A 9 1.41 -15.42 2.48
CA GLY A 9 1.52 -16.08 1.16
C GLY A 9 1.17 -15.20 -0.04
N GLU A 10 0.35 -14.16 0.11
CA GLU A 10 0.05 -13.22 -0.97
C GLU A 10 1.13 -12.12 -1.10
N SER A 11 1.36 -11.69 -2.36
CA SER A 11 2.26 -10.57 -2.64
C SER A 11 1.75 -9.27 -1.98
N VAL A 12 2.67 -8.42 -1.52
CA VAL A 12 2.37 -7.09 -0.95
C VAL A 12 1.41 -6.33 -1.84
N ARG A 13 1.62 -6.39 -3.16
CA ARG A 13 0.76 -5.70 -4.11
C ARG A 13 -0.70 -6.16 -4.06
N LYS A 14 -0.95 -7.48 -4.13
CA LYS A 14 -2.33 -8.01 -4.08
C LYS A 14 -3.00 -7.66 -2.75
N ASN A 15 -2.26 -7.89 -1.67
CA ASN A 15 -2.70 -7.61 -0.31
C ASN A 15 -3.09 -6.14 -0.14
N VAL A 16 -2.19 -5.23 -0.46
CA VAL A 16 -2.41 -3.78 -0.34
C VAL A 16 -3.54 -3.31 -1.26
N CYS A 17 -3.59 -3.75 -2.52
CA CYS A 17 -4.69 -3.40 -3.43
C CYS A 17 -6.05 -3.86 -2.89
N ARG A 18 -6.13 -5.06 -2.31
CA ARG A 18 -7.35 -5.66 -1.77
C ARG A 18 -7.81 -4.97 -0.49
N VAL A 19 -6.89 -4.73 0.46
CA VAL A 19 -7.22 -4.18 1.78
C VAL A 19 -7.50 -2.69 1.69
N TYR A 20 -6.67 -1.93 0.97
CA TYR A 20 -6.77 -0.47 0.94
C TYR A 20 -7.47 0.07 -0.31
N GLY A 21 -7.91 -0.79 -1.24
CA GLY A 21 -8.59 -0.37 -2.48
C GLY A 21 -7.71 0.50 -3.39
N VAL A 22 -6.40 0.46 -3.22
CA VAL A 22 -5.46 1.32 -3.96
C VAL A 22 -5.06 0.67 -5.29
N GLY A 23 -4.93 1.49 -6.34
CA GLY A 23 -4.49 1.04 -7.65
C GLY A 23 -3.01 0.62 -7.67
N ARG A 24 -2.66 -0.27 -8.61
CA ARG A 24 -1.30 -0.82 -8.81
C ARG A 24 -0.19 0.24 -8.74
N ARG A 25 -0.36 1.37 -9.44
CA ARG A 25 0.66 2.43 -9.52
C ARG A 25 1.03 3.00 -8.16
N ARG A 26 0.03 3.21 -7.30
CA ARG A 26 0.24 3.75 -5.96
C ARG A 26 1.00 2.76 -5.09
N VAL A 27 0.64 1.48 -5.18
CA VAL A 27 1.36 0.42 -4.46
C VAL A 27 2.79 0.30 -4.93
N GLU A 28 3.04 0.33 -6.24
CA GLU A 28 4.41 0.29 -6.79
C GLU A 28 5.24 1.50 -6.34
N SER A 29 4.64 2.70 -6.21
CA SER A 29 5.30 3.87 -5.65
C SER A 29 5.71 3.66 -4.18
N VAL A 30 4.77 3.26 -3.33
CA VAL A 30 5.03 3.02 -1.90
C VAL A 30 6.05 1.89 -1.71
N CYS A 31 5.92 0.81 -2.48
CA CYS A 31 6.87 -0.30 -2.48
C CYS A 31 8.29 0.18 -2.85
N LYS A 32 8.43 1.05 -3.86
CA LYS A 32 9.73 1.65 -4.23
C LYS A 32 10.32 2.52 -3.13
N GLU A 33 9.51 3.39 -2.51
CA GLU A 33 9.96 4.24 -1.39
C GLU A 33 10.45 3.43 -0.19
N VAL A 34 9.79 2.28 0.07
CA VAL A 34 10.14 1.38 1.18
C VAL A 34 11.28 0.42 0.82
N GLY A 35 11.66 0.34 -0.47
CA GLY A 35 12.69 -0.58 -0.96
C GLY A 35 12.24 -2.04 -1.01
N VAL A 36 10.94 -2.30 -1.20
CA VAL A 36 10.40 -3.65 -1.39
C VAL A 36 9.83 -3.84 -2.79
N MET A 37 9.92 -5.04 -3.34
CA MET A 37 9.23 -5.36 -4.57
C MET A 37 7.75 -5.65 -4.28
N GLY A 38 6.84 -5.16 -5.13
CA GLY A 38 5.41 -5.44 -4.96
C GLY A 38 5.04 -6.93 -5.11
N SER A 39 5.92 -7.72 -5.74
CA SER A 39 5.82 -9.18 -5.86
C SER A 39 6.29 -9.93 -4.61
N THR A 40 7.00 -9.28 -3.68
CA THR A 40 7.45 -9.88 -2.43
C THR A 40 6.23 -10.35 -1.63
N LYS A 41 6.32 -11.56 -1.06
CA LYS A 41 5.26 -12.08 -0.18
C LYS A 41 5.20 -11.26 1.11
N TRP A 42 3.98 -11.00 1.60
CA TRP A 42 3.77 -10.21 2.82
C TRP A 42 4.53 -10.77 4.03
N GLU A 43 4.56 -12.10 4.17
CA GLU A 43 5.32 -12.82 5.21
C GLU A 43 6.82 -12.46 5.24
N ARG A 44 7.42 -12.15 4.08
CA ARG A 44 8.84 -11.82 3.94
C ARG A 44 9.15 -10.33 4.17
N VAL A 45 8.12 -9.50 4.29
CA VAL A 45 8.28 -8.07 4.58
C VAL A 45 8.47 -7.90 6.07
N THR A 46 9.55 -7.22 6.45
CA THR A 46 9.87 -6.93 7.85
C THR A 46 8.79 -6.07 8.50
N GLU A 47 8.59 -6.19 9.82
CA GLU A 47 7.60 -5.38 10.53
C GLU A 47 7.81 -3.86 10.30
N LYS A 48 9.08 -3.42 10.29
CA LYS A 48 9.43 -2.02 10.00
C LYS A 48 8.91 -1.57 8.64
N GLN A 49 9.09 -2.38 7.61
CA GLN A 49 8.58 -2.08 6.26
C GLN A 49 7.05 -2.11 6.21
N ARG A 50 6.41 -3.08 6.89
CA ARG A 50 4.94 -3.17 6.98
C ARG A 50 4.36 -1.89 7.58
N ARG A 51 4.88 -1.42 8.72
CA ARG A 51 4.44 -0.17 9.36
C ARG A 51 4.57 1.04 8.44
N VAL A 52 5.65 1.15 7.67
CA VAL A 52 5.82 2.27 6.74
C VAL A 52 4.81 2.18 5.59
N ILE A 53 4.59 1.00 5.02
CA ILE A 53 3.58 0.76 3.98
C ILE A 53 2.20 1.15 4.49
N GLU A 54 1.79 0.64 5.65
CA GLU A 54 0.51 0.96 6.29
C GLU A 54 0.37 2.47 6.54
N LYS A 55 1.40 3.13 7.10
CA LYS A 55 1.40 4.57 7.34
C LYS A 55 1.24 5.40 6.04
N HIS A 56 1.89 5.01 4.95
CA HIS A 56 1.74 5.68 3.65
C HIS A 56 0.33 5.48 3.07
N LEU A 57 -0.25 4.30 3.26
CA LEU A 57 -1.58 3.95 2.76
C LEU A 57 -2.70 4.57 3.60
N GLU A 58 -2.54 4.65 4.92
CA GLU A 58 -3.47 5.34 5.82
C GLU A 58 -3.48 6.85 5.55
N LYS A 59 -2.31 7.48 5.40
CA LYS A 59 -2.21 8.87 4.95
C LYS A 59 -2.84 9.08 3.57
N GLY A 60 -2.74 8.07 2.72
CA GLY A 60 -3.33 8.05 1.39
C GLY A 60 -4.84 7.75 1.34
N GLY A 61 -5.41 7.25 2.43
CA GLY A 61 -6.75 6.69 2.52
C GLY A 61 -7.90 7.71 2.59
N LYS A 62 -7.59 9.00 2.78
CA LYS A 62 -8.61 10.07 2.68
C LYS A 62 -9.02 10.40 1.24
N VAL A 63 -8.47 9.70 0.26
CA VAL A 63 -8.25 10.34 -1.03
C VAL A 63 -8.70 9.50 -2.22
N GLY A 64 -9.91 8.97 -2.12
CA GLY A 64 -10.77 8.76 -3.29
C GLY A 64 -11.28 10.08 -3.88
N GLY A 65 -11.27 11.18 -3.11
CA GLY A 65 -11.79 12.50 -3.51
C GLY A 65 -10.78 13.63 -3.73
N GLU A 66 -9.64 13.67 -3.02
CA GLU A 66 -8.76 14.87 -2.99
C GLU A 66 -7.45 14.83 -3.81
N TYR A 67 -6.94 13.68 -4.27
CA TYR A 67 -5.62 13.58 -4.96
C TYR A 67 -5.73 14.02 -6.42
N ARG A 68 -6.95 14.26 -6.92
CA ARG A 68 -7.16 14.91 -8.21
C ARG A 68 -6.87 16.42 -8.19
N ARG A 69 -6.65 17.05 -7.02
CA ARG A 69 -6.45 18.51 -6.93
C ARG A 69 -5.02 18.99 -6.74
N GLU A 70 -4.05 18.13 -6.42
CA GLU A 70 -2.67 18.57 -6.13
C GLU A 70 -1.67 18.42 -7.31
N GLN A 71 -2.07 17.84 -8.44
CA GLN A 71 -1.22 17.76 -9.65
C GLN A 71 -1.53 18.87 -10.69
N ARG A 72 -2.15 19.97 -10.26
CA ARG A 72 -2.41 21.17 -11.06
C ARG A 72 -1.95 22.43 -10.30
N ARG A 73 -0.69 22.51 -9.89
CA ARG A 73 0.02 23.77 -9.62
C ARG A 73 1.49 23.62 -9.94
#